data_AF-G8NW82-F1
#
_entry.id   AF-G8NW82-F1
#
_cell.length_a   1.000
_cell.length_b   1.000
_cell.length_c   1.000
_cell.angle_alpha   90.00
_cell.angle_beta   90.00
_cell.angle_gamma   90.00
#
_symmetry.space_group_name_H-M   'P 1'
#
loop_
_entity.id
_entity.type
_entity.pdbx_description
1 polymer ?
#
loop_
_entity_poly.entity_id
_entity_poly.type
_entity_poly.pdbx_seq_one_letter_code
_entity_poly.pdbx_strand_id
1 'polypeptide(L)'
;MTIRLRPHHLLCMLTFVGEGYTPAFVENLAQVIDRIAAGKEEIEIIEGPDDICAGLLSEGDCHCHNASVLIRDQQAAIAVGELLQQPIHAGTLLQPTDDLLGRLRQAFASGTIRQACTGCQWFSICSQVAGDGFNATRLLSGILINRRLPARNRPPQRWVRSGRCLWQG
;
A
#
# COMPACT_ATOMS: atom_id res chain seq x y z
N MET A 1 6.98 18.20 6.57
CA MET A 1 6.88 16.83 7.11
C MET A 1 6.70 15.90 5.93
N THR A 2 7.26 14.70 5.98
CA THR A 2 7.21 13.70 4.90
C THR A 2 6.50 12.43 5.38
N ILE A 3 5.94 11.70 4.44
CA ILE A 3 5.47 10.32 4.62
C ILE A 3 6.56 9.42 4.09
N ARG A 4 7.16 8.59 4.94
CA ARG A 4 8.28 7.73 4.52
C ARG A 4 7.73 6.40 4.06
N LEU A 5 8.04 6.02 2.82
CA LEU A 5 7.63 4.74 2.24
C LEU A 5 8.84 4.01 1.67
N ARG A 6 8.90 2.70 1.85
CA ARG A 6 9.78 1.84 1.06
C ARG A 6 9.16 1.58 -0.32
N PRO A 7 9.96 1.29 -1.36
CA PRO A 7 9.48 1.24 -2.74
C PRO A 7 8.29 0.30 -2.98
N HIS A 8 8.25 -0.89 -2.38
CA HIS A 8 7.11 -1.78 -2.64
C HIS A 8 5.82 -1.30 -1.97
N HIS A 9 5.90 -0.58 -0.85
CA HIS A 9 4.73 0.01 -0.19
C HIS A 9 4.13 1.17 -0.99
N LEU A 10 4.93 1.88 -1.79
CA LEU A 10 4.43 2.81 -2.80
C LEU A 10 3.49 2.14 -3.82
N LEU A 11 3.66 0.84 -4.08
CA LEU A 11 2.75 0.06 -4.91
C LEU A 11 1.55 -0.46 -4.09
N CYS A 12 1.79 -0.99 -2.89
CA CYS A 12 0.74 -1.54 -2.04
C CYS A 12 -0.34 -0.49 -1.70
N MET A 13 0.06 0.76 -1.44
CA MET A 13 -0.88 1.85 -1.12
C MET A 13 -1.96 2.06 -2.19
N LEU A 14 -1.64 1.78 -3.46
CA LEU A 14 -2.54 2.02 -4.59
C LEU A 14 -3.80 1.16 -4.51
N THR A 15 -3.71 0.00 -3.83
CA THR A 15 -4.74 -1.06 -3.82
C THR A 15 -5.28 -1.35 -2.41
N PHE A 16 -4.98 -0.51 -1.42
CA PHE A 16 -5.41 -0.76 -0.05
C PHE A 16 -6.94 -0.69 0.09
N VAL A 17 -7.52 -1.79 0.58
CA VAL A 17 -8.97 -1.99 0.80
C VAL A 17 -9.34 -2.36 2.24
N GLY A 18 -8.40 -2.26 3.18
CA GLY A 18 -8.62 -2.64 4.59
C GLY A 18 -8.14 -4.05 4.96
N GLU A 19 -7.38 -4.70 4.08
CA GLU A 19 -6.76 -6.01 4.32
C GLU A 19 -5.28 -5.86 4.69
N GLY A 20 -4.77 -6.72 5.57
CA GLY A 20 -3.39 -6.67 6.04
C GLY A 20 -3.05 -7.76 7.05
N TYR A 21 -1.84 -7.69 7.61
CA TYR A 21 -1.31 -8.75 8.49
C TYR A 21 -2.01 -8.85 9.84
N THR A 22 -2.25 -7.70 10.47
CA THR A 22 -2.87 -7.60 11.79
C THR A 22 -3.81 -6.38 11.83
N PRO A 23 -4.78 -6.33 12.76
CA PRO A 23 -5.62 -5.15 12.92
C PRO A 23 -4.83 -3.86 13.15
N ALA A 24 -3.74 -3.92 13.94
CA ALA A 24 -2.87 -2.77 14.18
C ALA A 24 -2.16 -2.30 12.90
N PHE A 25 -1.69 -3.24 12.08
CA PHE A 25 -1.11 -2.92 10.78
C PHE A 25 -2.13 -2.27 9.83
N VAL A 26 -3.34 -2.82 9.76
CA VAL A 26 -4.42 -2.29 8.91
C VAL A 26 -4.80 -0.87 9.32
N GLU A 27 -4.93 -0.61 10.62
CA GLU A 27 -5.24 0.71 11.16
C GLU A 27 -4.10 1.72 10.84
N ASN A 28 -2.84 1.34 11.06
CA ASN A 28 -1.69 2.19 10.74
C ASN A 28 -1.60 2.48 9.23
N LEU A 29 -1.76 1.47 8.38
CA LEU A 29 -1.78 1.64 6.94
C LEU A 29 -2.93 2.57 6.52
N ALA A 30 -4.12 2.44 7.10
CA ALA A 30 -5.24 3.32 6.81
C ALA A 30 -4.92 4.80 7.13
N GLN A 31 -4.25 5.06 8.26
CA GLN A 31 -3.84 6.41 8.64
C GLN A 31 -2.78 6.99 7.69
N VAL A 32 -1.80 6.18 7.27
CA VAL A 32 -0.81 6.60 6.26
C VAL A 32 -1.49 6.93 4.94
N ILE A 33 -2.44 6.11 4.49
CA ILE A 33 -3.21 6.35 3.27
C ILE A 33 -4.01 7.65 3.34
N ASP A 34 -4.61 7.96 4.49
CA ASP A 34 -5.35 9.22 4.69
C ASP A 34 -4.43 10.44 4.61
N ARG A 35 -3.20 10.34 5.14
CA ARG A 35 -2.17 11.39 5.01
C ARG A 35 -1.78 11.61 3.55
N ILE A 36 -1.56 10.53 2.79
CA ILE A 36 -1.25 10.59 1.36
C ILE A 36 -2.42 11.24 0.60
N ALA A 37 -3.66 10.81 0.86
CA ALA A 37 -4.85 11.33 0.22
C ALA A 37 -5.10 12.82 0.51
N ALA A 38 -4.64 13.32 1.67
CA ALA A 38 -4.72 14.74 1.99
C ALA A 38 -3.81 15.61 1.11
N GLY A 39 -2.78 15.03 0.48
CA GLY A 39 -1.91 15.70 -0.49
C GLY A 39 -1.03 16.82 0.09
N LYS A 40 -0.90 16.90 1.42
CA LYS A 40 -0.17 17.97 2.13
C LYS A 40 1.30 17.64 2.42
N GLU A 41 1.68 16.38 2.24
CA GLU A 41 3.00 15.85 2.57
C GLU A 41 3.59 15.16 1.34
N GLU A 42 4.89 15.31 1.14
CA GLU A 42 5.64 14.55 0.15
C GLU A 42 5.86 13.12 0.64
N ILE A 43 5.96 12.19 -0.31
CA ILE A 43 6.40 10.82 -0.06
C ILE A 43 7.92 10.78 -0.21
N GLU A 44 8.62 10.45 0.86
CA GLU A 44 10.06 10.19 0.84
C GLU A 44 10.30 8.69 0.71
N ILE A 45 11.07 8.31 -0.31
CA ILE A 45 11.50 6.92 -0.48
C ILE A 45 12.63 6.63 0.51
N ILE A 46 12.50 5.55 1.27
CA ILE A 46 13.51 5.13 2.25
C ILE A 46 13.87 3.65 2.10
N GLU A 47 14.98 3.26 2.72
CA GLU A 47 15.37 1.86 2.88
C GLU A 47 14.87 1.30 4.21
N GLY A 48 14.47 0.03 4.20
CA GLY A 48 14.06 -0.69 5.41
C GLY A 48 12.60 -0.41 5.84
N PRO A 49 12.27 -0.70 7.11
CA PRO A 49 10.93 -0.48 7.65
C PRO A 49 10.51 0.99 7.58
N ASP A 50 9.27 1.23 7.16
CA ASP A 50 8.75 2.56 6.89
C ASP A 50 7.55 2.95 7.78
N ASP A 51 6.87 4.03 7.45
CA ASP A 51 5.74 4.52 8.25
C ASP A 51 4.57 3.51 8.27
N ILE A 52 4.46 2.62 7.28
CA ILE A 52 3.46 1.54 7.25
C ILE A 52 3.90 0.37 8.14
N CYS A 53 5.20 0.05 8.17
CA CYS A 53 5.75 -1.01 9.02
C CYS A 53 5.56 -0.75 10.52
N ALA A 54 5.41 0.50 10.96
CA ALA A 54 5.35 0.87 12.37
C ALA A 54 4.30 0.08 13.18
N GLY A 55 3.17 -0.27 12.55
CA GLY A 55 2.11 -1.10 13.18
C GLY A 55 2.48 -2.57 13.43
N LEU A 56 3.64 -3.03 12.94
CA LEU A 56 4.15 -4.40 13.10
C LEU A 56 5.42 -4.49 13.95
N LEU A 57 6.14 -3.39 14.17
CA LEU A 57 7.45 -3.42 14.83
C LEU A 57 7.40 -3.86 16.30
N SER A 58 6.21 -3.90 16.91
CA SER A 58 6.00 -4.44 18.25
C SER A 58 5.82 -5.97 18.30
N GLU A 59 5.70 -6.64 17.16
CA GLU A 59 5.52 -8.09 17.08
C GLU A 59 6.85 -8.74 16.67
N GLY A 60 7.40 -9.64 17.50
CA GLY A 60 8.78 -10.11 17.45
C GLY A 60 9.25 -10.89 16.21
N ASP A 61 8.42 -10.99 15.17
CA ASP A 61 8.76 -11.62 13.89
C ASP A 61 8.56 -10.61 12.74
N CYS A 62 9.53 -9.69 12.60
CA CYS A 62 9.45 -8.57 11.67
C CYS A 62 9.87 -9.02 10.26
N HIS A 63 8.92 -9.54 9.49
CA HIS A 63 9.10 -9.94 8.09
C HIS A 63 9.67 -8.82 7.19
N CYS A 64 9.64 -7.56 7.64
CA CYS A 64 10.13 -6.40 6.92
C CYS A 64 11.63 -6.46 6.58
N HIS A 65 12.40 -7.30 7.26
CA HIS A 65 13.83 -7.52 7.02
C HIS A 65 14.13 -8.74 6.15
N ASN A 66 13.13 -9.52 5.75
CA ASN A 66 13.35 -10.72 4.94
C ASN A 66 13.96 -10.34 3.58
N ALA A 67 14.89 -11.16 3.09
CA ALA A 67 15.55 -10.94 1.80
C ALA A 67 14.54 -10.81 0.64
N SER A 68 13.44 -11.55 0.71
CA SER A 68 12.34 -11.46 -0.26
C SER A 68 11.72 -10.05 -0.31
N VAL A 69 11.65 -9.34 0.81
CA VAL A 69 11.09 -7.97 0.85
C VAL A 69 12.09 -6.96 0.29
N LEU A 70 13.39 -7.15 0.53
CA LEU A 70 14.43 -6.31 -0.09
C LEU A 70 14.44 -6.44 -1.62
N ILE A 71 14.28 -7.67 -2.14
CA ILE A 71 14.16 -7.91 -3.59
C ILE A 71 12.93 -7.19 -4.16
N ARG A 72 11.80 -7.20 -3.43
CA ARG A 72 10.58 -6.48 -3.86
C ARG A 72 10.79 -4.98 -3.90
N ASP A 73 11.48 -4.41 -2.93
CA ASP A 73 11.81 -2.98 -2.96
C ASP A 73 12.65 -2.64 -4.18
N GLN A 74 13.70 -3.41 -4.45
CA GLN A 74 14.55 -3.17 -5.61
C GLN A 74 13.74 -3.23 -6.91
N GLN A 75 12.91 -4.26 -7.08
CA GLN A 75 12.07 -4.41 -8.26
C GLN A 75 11.05 -3.27 -8.39
N ALA A 76 10.45 -2.83 -7.29
CA ALA A 76 9.50 -1.73 -7.28
C ALA A 76 10.18 -0.40 -7.62
N ALA A 77 11.36 -0.13 -7.04
CA ALA A 77 12.14 1.07 -7.33
C ALA A 77 12.53 1.15 -8.81
N ILE A 78 13.03 0.06 -9.39
CA ILE A 78 13.38 -0.01 -10.82
C ILE A 78 12.14 0.28 -11.67
N ALA A 79 11.03 -0.44 -11.45
CA ALA A 79 9.86 -0.31 -12.30
C ALA A 79 9.18 1.07 -12.19
N VAL A 80 9.14 1.65 -10.99
CA VAL A 80 8.64 3.02 -10.80
C VAL A 80 9.60 4.03 -11.42
N GLY A 81 10.91 3.81 -11.33
CA GLY A 81 11.88 4.71 -11.96
C GLY A 81 11.80 4.73 -13.48
N GLU A 82 11.61 3.56 -14.09
CA GLU A 82 11.32 3.43 -15.52
C GLU A 82 10.02 4.13 -15.90
N LEU A 83 8.94 3.95 -15.13
CA LEU A 83 7.66 4.63 -15.39
C LEU A 83 7.76 6.15 -15.30
N LEU A 84 8.51 6.65 -14.32
CA LEU A 84 8.64 8.08 -14.03
C LEU A 84 9.77 8.75 -14.82
N GLN A 85 10.60 7.96 -15.53
CA GLN A 85 11.80 8.42 -16.23
C GLN A 85 12.76 9.17 -15.30
N GLN A 86 12.88 8.68 -14.05
CA GLN A 86 13.80 9.21 -13.04
C GLN A 86 14.27 8.08 -12.11
N PRO A 87 15.49 8.14 -11.56
CA PRO A 87 15.92 7.18 -10.54
C PRO A 87 15.04 7.25 -9.28
N ILE A 88 14.71 6.08 -8.72
CA ILE A 88 14.05 5.95 -7.42
C ILE A 88 15.02 5.30 -6.45
N HIS A 89 15.39 6.02 -5.40
CA HIS A 89 16.32 5.57 -4.36
C HIS A 89 15.97 6.23 -3.02
N ALA A 90 16.69 5.86 -1.95
CA ALA A 90 16.54 6.53 -0.67
C ALA A 90 16.75 8.06 -0.79
N GLY A 91 15.85 8.84 -0.20
CA GLY A 91 15.83 10.30 -0.28
C GLY A 91 15.12 10.87 -1.51
N THR A 92 14.64 10.05 -2.45
CA THR A 92 13.76 10.54 -3.52
C THR A 92 12.46 11.07 -2.92
N LEU A 93 12.09 12.31 -3.26
CA LEU A 93 10.82 12.93 -2.87
C LEU A 93 9.81 12.88 -4.02
N LEU A 94 8.60 12.43 -3.72
CA LEU A 94 7.48 12.34 -4.66
C LEU A 94 6.28 13.10 -4.11
N GLN A 95 5.79 14.09 -4.85
CA GLN A 95 4.54 14.75 -4.53
C GLN A 95 3.36 13.86 -4.96
N PRO A 96 2.46 13.41 -4.05
CA PRO A 96 1.34 12.52 -4.39
C PRO A 96 0.20 13.27 -5.09
N THR A 97 0.47 13.83 -6.27
CA THR A 97 -0.52 14.49 -7.11
C THR A 97 -1.46 13.46 -7.75
N ASP A 98 -2.65 13.91 -8.17
CA ASP A 98 -3.59 13.06 -8.92
C ASP A 98 -2.97 12.49 -10.21
N ASP A 99 -2.08 13.25 -10.86
CA ASP A 99 -1.33 12.80 -12.04
C ASP A 99 -0.39 11.65 -11.70
N LEU A 100 0.43 11.82 -10.66
CA LEU A 100 1.36 10.77 -10.22
C LEU A 100 0.59 9.50 -9.83
N LEU A 101 -0.44 9.63 -9.00
CA LEU A 101 -1.26 8.50 -8.57
C LEU A 101 -1.99 7.84 -9.74
N GLY A 102 -2.46 8.63 -10.71
CA GLY A 102 -3.08 8.14 -11.94
C GLY A 102 -2.12 7.31 -12.79
N ARG A 103 -0.90 7.80 -13.03
CA ARG A 103 0.16 7.08 -13.77
C ARG A 103 0.55 5.78 -13.09
N LEU A 104 0.76 5.82 -11.77
CA LEU A 104 1.07 4.63 -10.98
C LEU A 104 -0.06 3.59 -11.07
N ARG A 105 -1.32 4.00 -10.92
CA ARG A 105 -2.49 3.12 -11.05
C ARG A 105 -2.62 2.49 -12.43
N GLN A 106 -2.44 3.28 -13.49
CA GLN A 106 -2.50 2.77 -14.86
C GLN A 106 -1.42 1.71 -15.10
N ALA A 107 -0.18 2.00 -14.71
CA ALA A 107 0.94 1.08 -14.86
C ALA A 107 0.82 -0.16 -13.95
N PHE A 108 0.18 -0.02 -12.78
CA PHE A 108 -0.14 -1.15 -11.92
C PHE A 108 -1.19 -2.04 -12.58
N ALA A 109 -2.28 -1.46 -13.09
CA ALA A 109 -3.36 -2.20 -13.74
C ALA A 109 -2.91 -2.92 -15.02
N SER A 110 -2.00 -2.34 -15.80
CA SER A 110 -1.39 -2.99 -16.97
C SER A 110 -0.37 -4.07 -16.61
N GLY A 111 0.05 -4.17 -15.34
CA GLY A 111 1.08 -5.10 -14.89
C GLY A 111 2.51 -4.60 -15.04
N THR A 112 2.74 -3.43 -15.65
CA THR A 112 4.08 -2.89 -15.96
C THR A 112 4.96 -2.70 -14.72
N ILE A 113 4.37 -2.31 -13.59
CA ILE A 113 5.11 -2.14 -12.32
C ILE A 113 4.87 -3.27 -11.32
N ARG A 114 4.34 -4.42 -11.75
CA ARG A 114 3.92 -5.52 -10.85
C ARG A 114 4.96 -6.62 -10.65
N GLN A 115 6.18 -6.48 -11.17
CA GLN A 115 7.23 -7.49 -10.98
C GLN A 115 7.49 -7.75 -9.48
N ALA A 116 7.55 -6.69 -8.67
CA ALA A 116 7.67 -6.74 -7.22
C ALA A 116 6.50 -7.44 -6.49
N CYS A 117 5.38 -7.66 -7.16
CA CYS A 117 4.21 -8.33 -6.58
C CYS A 117 4.28 -9.86 -6.74
N THR A 118 5.24 -10.40 -7.48
CA THR A 118 5.36 -11.85 -7.72
C THR A 118 5.51 -12.61 -6.39
N GLY A 119 4.67 -13.62 -6.20
CA GLY A 119 4.64 -14.40 -4.95
C GLY A 119 4.10 -13.62 -3.74
N CYS A 120 3.45 -12.47 -3.92
CA CYS A 120 2.80 -11.75 -2.83
C CYS A 120 1.48 -12.42 -2.44
N GLN A 121 1.26 -12.66 -1.14
CA GLN A 121 0.00 -13.24 -0.66
C GLN A 121 -1.23 -12.38 -1.00
N TRP A 122 -1.05 -11.08 -1.14
CA TRP A 122 -2.12 -10.12 -1.48
C TRP A 122 -2.33 -9.96 -2.99
N PHE A 123 -1.56 -10.67 -3.84
CA PHE A 123 -1.56 -10.48 -5.29
C PHE A 123 -2.96 -10.57 -5.92
N SER A 124 -3.76 -11.55 -5.50
CA SER A 124 -5.11 -11.75 -6.05
C SER A 124 -6.06 -10.61 -5.69
N ILE A 125 -6.04 -10.14 -4.44
CA ILE A 125 -6.83 -8.99 -3.98
C ILE A 125 -6.40 -7.73 -4.74
N CYS A 126 -5.09 -7.46 -4.82
CA CYS A 126 -4.59 -6.31 -5.59
C CYS A 126 -4.99 -6.36 -7.07
N SER A 127 -5.06 -7.56 -7.66
CA SER A 127 -5.48 -7.74 -9.06
C SER A 127 -6.97 -7.45 -9.26
N GLN A 128 -7.82 -7.90 -8.34
CA GLN A 128 -9.25 -7.60 -8.36
C GLN A 128 -9.49 -6.09 -8.24
N VAL A 129 -8.83 -5.45 -7.27
CA VAL A 129 -8.93 -4.00 -7.06
C VAL A 129 -8.49 -3.21 -8.30
N ALA A 130 -7.40 -3.63 -8.96
CA ALA A 130 -6.95 -3.00 -10.19
C ALA A 130 -7.92 -3.23 -11.36
N GLY A 131 -8.48 -4.44 -11.49
CA GLY A 131 -9.50 -4.77 -12.49
C GLY A 131 -10.80 -3.98 -12.32
N ASP A 132 -11.16 -3.68 -11.07
CA ASP A 132 -12.33 -2.87 -10.71
C ASP A 132 -12.05 -1.36 -10.78
N GLY A 133 -10.93 -0.95 -11.37
CA GLY A 133 -10.59 0.46 -11.56
C GLY A 133 -10.30 1.20 -10.25
N PHE A 134 -9.81 0.50 -9.21
CA PHE A 134 -9.47 1.06 -7.90
C PHE A 134 -10.65 1.65 -7.11
N ASN A 135 -11.89 1.38 -7.51
CA ASN A 135 -13.10 1.97 -6.92
C ASN A 135 -13.28 1.63 -5.43
N ALA A 136 -12.81 0.47 -4.99
CA ALA A 136 -12.90 0.03 -3.60
C ALA A 136 -11.79 0.58 -2.69
N THR A 137 -10.81 1.30 -3.25
CA THR A 137 -9.62 1.70 -2.51
C THR A 137 -9.89 2.84 -1.53
N ARG A 138 -9.16 2.83 -0.42
CA ARG A 138 -9.19 3.93 0.55
C ARG A 138 -8.53 5.20 0.00
N LEU A 139 -7.53 5.06 -0.87
CA LEU A 139 -6.82 6.17 -1.50
C LEU A 139 -7.73 6.84 -2.54
N LEU A 140 -8.54 7.80 -2.11
CA LEU A 140 -9.39 8.58 -3.00
C LEU A 140 -8.53 9.65 -3.68
N SER A 141 -8.28 9.53 -4.98
CA SER A 141 -7.71 10.60 -5.79
C SER A 141 -8.83 11.50 -6.31
N GLY A 142 -8.55 12.79 -6.59
CA GLY A 142 -9.52 13.77 -7.11
C GLY A 142 -10.31 13.29 -8.32
N ILE A 143 -9.70 12.42 -9.13
CA ILE A 143 -10.31 11.74 -10.28
C ILE A 143 -11.52 10.88 -9.88
N LEU A 144 -11.50 10.23 -8.71
CA LEU A 144 -12.58 9.36 -8.23
C LEU A 144 -13.67 10.13 -7.46
N ILE A 145 -13.38 11.34 -6.96
CA ILE A 145 -14.34 12.16 -6.20
C ILE A 145 -15.47 12.69 -7.12
N ASN A 146 -15.19 12.81 -8.42
CA ASN A 146 -16.16 13.28 -9.43
C ASN A 146 -17.04 12.17 -10.03
N ARG A 147 -16.79 10.89 -9.70
CA ARG A 147 -17.75 9.81 -9.94
C ARG A 147 -18.46 9.56 -8.61
N ARG A 148 -19.78 9.73 -8.55
CA ARG A 148 -20.56 9.41 -7.34
C ARG A 148 -20.18 8.01 -6.86
N LEU A 149 -19.42 7.93 -5.77
CA LEU A 149 -19.16 6.66 -5.11
C LEU A 149 -20.52 6.09 -4.73
N PRO A 150 -20.89 4.86 -5.15
CA PRO A 150 -22.06 4.21 -4.58
C PRO A 150 -21.86 4.12 -3.06
N ALA A 151 -22.92 4.39 -2.32
CA ALA A 151 -22.90 4.39 -0.86
C ALA A 151 -22.16 3.14 -0.36
N ARG A 152 -21.10 3.34 0.43
CA ARG A 152 -20.31 2.25 1.00
C ARG A 152 -21.26 1.36 1.82
N ASN A 153 -21.57 0.17 1.31
CA ASN A 153 -22.19 -0.86 2.14
C ASN A 153 -21.14 -1.30 3.16
N ARG A 154 -21.37 -0.90 4.41
CA ARG A 154 -20.64 -1.38 5.58
C ARG A 154 -20.72 -2.92 5.57
N PRO A 155 -19.60 -3.67 5.58
CA PRO A 155 -19.70 -5.11 5.76
C PRO A 155 -20.37 -5.39 7.12
N PRO A 156 -21.22 -6.43 7.22
CA PRO A 156 -21.87 -6.75 8.47
C PRO A 156 -20.80 -7.08 9.51
N GLN A 157 -20.78 -6.31 10.60
CA GLN A 157 -20.00 -6.58 11.79
C GLN A 157 -20.42 -7.95 12.33
N ARG A 158 -19.63 -8.99 12.07
CA ARG A 158 -19.86 -10.29 12.70
C ARG A 158 -18.56 -11.01 12.99
N TRP A 159 -17.73 -10.46 13.86
CA TRP A 159 -16.89 -11.25 14.77
C TRP A 159 -16.72 -10.49 16.08
N VAL A 160 -17.68 -10.69 17.00
CA VAL A 160 -17.53 -10.37 18.42
C VAL A 160 -17.30 -11.69 19.15
N ARG A 161 -16.10 -11.80 19.72
CA ARG A 161 -15.73 -12.52 20.96
C ARG A 161 -16.16 -13.99 21.10
N SER A 162 -15.15 -14.85 21.09
CA SER A 162 -14.93 -15.72 22.25
C SER A 162 -13.43 -15.84 22.51
N GLY A 163 -12.97 -15.17 23.57
CA GLY A 163 -11.64 -15.38 24.08
C GLY A 163 -11.47 -16.83 24.54
N ARG A 164 -10.35 -17.44 24.16
CA ARG A 164 -9.57 -18.38 24.96
C ARG A 164 -8.27 -18.68 24.22
N CYS A 165 -7.15 -18.22 24.78
CA CYS A 165 -5.86 -18.85 24.57
C CYS A 165 -5.94 -20.27 25.13
N LEU A 166 -5.72 -21.28 24.29
CA LEU A 166 -5.23 -22.58 24.74
C LEU A 166 -4.21 -23.08 23.73
N TRP A 167 -2.94 -22.93 24.11
CA TRP A 167 -1.85 -23.81 23.75
C TRP A 167 -2.18 -25.23 24.24
N GLN A 168 -2.07 -26.23 23.37
CA GLN A 168 -1.61 -27.61 23.68
C GLN A 168 -1.68 -28.50 22.42
N GLY A 169 -0.57 -29.19 22.12
CA GLY A 169 -0.50 -30.32 21.19
C GLY A 169 0.57 -30.17 20.12
#